data_AF-A0A9W7DP56-F1
#
_entry.id   AF-A0A9W7DP56-F1
#
_cell.length_a   1.000
_cell.length_b   1.000
_cell.length_c   1.000
_cell.angle_alpha   90.00
_cell.angle_beta   90.00
_cell.angle_gamma   90.00
#
_symmetry.space_group_name_H-M   'P 1'
#
loop_
_entity.id
_entity.type
_entity.pdbx_description
1 polymer ?
#
loop_
_entity_poly.entity_id
_entity_poly.type
_entity_poly.pdbx_seq_one_letter_code
_entity_poly.pdbx_strand_id
1 'polypeptide(L)'
;MTAAQRLPLYDLAFDFLPTIQGVWWHFTDFLIYFMLLGVGSLVILSTFMAYRSQRKRPVIAVFVLKRYFKTLIVLQWLRIFSFIFTLLPGSSVQCLYTPTEEQLQGPASDLLQGQAPSEGNSELWAPPETLYDILFRIDPATGCGDLMFSSHTIFAVLCVMIVWDYFPYKGTKAAISAALALLVPLTLASRKHYTVDVFTSLYVVPIVYELMRLKMPDTDTAEEMQHRYGLVFQTDKEDNLKYAVIVGNQSFRINEDQLPADFKEPADLTFTLPSGSPLHKGKSGPGGGGFDGPYIHLRKDTPPRSPTFEDGLRNLVPQVSPEESV
;
A
#
# COMPACT_ATOMS: atom_id res chain seq x y z
N MET A 1 -25.35 25.31 -2.25
CA MET A 1 -24.32 25.69 -3.24
C MET A 1 -24.90 26.79 -4.11
N THR A 2 -24.09 27.78 -4.47
CA THR A 2 -24.50 28.81 -5.41
C THR A 2 -24.49 28.26 -6.84
N ALA A 3 -25.18 28.94 -7.77
CA ALA A 3 -25.18 28.53 -9.18
C ALA A 3 -23.74 28.57 -9.76
N ALA A 4 -22.97 29.60 -9.40
CA ALA A 4 -21.57 29.71 -9.79
C ALA A 4 -20.68 28.54 -9.33
N GLN A 5 -20.93 27.98 -8.15
CA GLN A 5 -20.23 26.80 -7.62
C GLN A 5 -20.58 25.48 -8.33
N ARG A 6 -21.45 25.52 -9.35
CA ARG A 6 -21.87 24.35 -10.14
C ARG A 6 -21.70 24.57 -11.65
N LEU A 7 -21.04 25.66 -12.03
CA LEU A 7 -20.62 25.86 -13.41
C LEU A 7 -19.30 25.13 -13.64
N PRO A 8 -19.10 24.50 -14.80
CA PRO A 8 -17.86 23.78 -15.09
C PRO A 8 -16.68 24.75 -15.15
N LEU A 9 -15.53 24.33 -14.63
CA LEU A 9 -14.29 25.06 -14.88
C LEU A 9 -13.81 24.80 -16.31
N TYR A 10 -13.15 25.81 -16.87
CA TYR A 10 -12.43 25.64 -18.13
C TYR A 10 -11.29 24.65 -17.94
N ASP A 11 -11.23 23.63 -18.80
CA ASP A 11 -10.20 22.60 -18.80
C ASP A 11 -9.73 22.33 -20.22
N LEU A 12 -8.43 22.50 -20.45
CA LEU A 12 -7.83 22.40 -21.77
C LEU A 12 -7.98 20.99 -22.38
N ALA A 13 -7.89 19.91 -21.58
CA ALA A 13 -8.07 18.57 -22.15
C ALA A 13 -9.52 18.30 -22.52
N PHE A 14 -10.47 19.06 -21.95
CA PHE A 14 -11.86 18.95 -22.37
C PHE A 14 -12.07 19.47 -23.78
N ASP A 15 -11.35 20.51 -24.20
CA ASP A 15 -11.41 20.99 -25.58
C ASP A 15 -10.81 19.98 -26.58
N PHE A 16 -9.77 19.24 -26.16
CA PHE A 16 -9.07 18.29 -27.03
C PHE A 16 -9.71 16.90 -27.10
N LEU A 17 -10.37 16.45 -26.03
CA LEU A 17 -10.90 15.09 -25.94
C LEU A 17 -12.41 15.06 -26.19
N PRO A 18 -12.93 14.12 -26.99
CA PRO A 18 -14.36 13.96 -27.20
C PRO A 18 -15.05 13.51 -25.90
N THR A 19 -16.28 13.97 -25.68
CA THR A 19 -17.09 13.54 -24.54
C THR A 19 -17.61 12.13 -24.75
N ILE A 20 -17.32 11.23 -23.83
CA ILE A 20 -17.80 9.85 -23.84
C ILE A 20 -19.13 9.76 -23.09
N GLN A 21 -20.15 9.21 -23.73
CA GLN A 21 -21.50 9.05 -23.18
C GLN A 21 -21.97 7.58 -23.22
N GLY A 22 -23.01 7.25 -22.45
CA GLY A 22 -23.66 5.94 -22.44
C GLY A 22 -22.78 4.81 -21.86
N VAL A 23 -22.82 3.63 -22.48
CA VAL A 23 -22.09 2.43 -21.99
C VAL A 23 -20.58 2.68 -21.84
N TRP A 24 -20.00 3.48 -22.73
CA TRP A 24 -18.58 3.82 -22.70
C TRP A 24 -18.19 4.68 -21.50
N TRP A 25 -19.14 5.42 -20.91
CA TRP A 25 -18.90 6.19 -19.69
C TRP A 25 -18.58 5.26 -18.50
N HIS A 26 -19.25 4.11 -18.43
CA HIS A 26 -19.00 3.07 -17.43
C HIS A 26 -17.74 2.23 -17.69
N PHE A 27 -17.18 2.30 -18.89
CA PHE A 27 -16.00 1.51 -19.25
C PHE A 27 -14.78 1.86 -18.39
N THR A 28 -14.65 3.13 -17.98
CA THR A 28 -13.60 3.57 -17.04
C THR A 28 -13.72 2.89 -15.67
N ASP A 29 -14.94 2.74 -15.16
CA ASP A 29 -15.20 2.06 -13.88
C ASP A 29 -14.90 0.57 -13.99
N PHE A 30 -15.35 -0.05 -15.08
CA PHE A 30 -15.03 -1.45 -15.36
C PHE A 30 -13.51 -1.68 -15.44
N LEU A 31 -12.79 -0.81 -16.13
CA LEU A 31 -11.33 -0.92 -16.29
C LEU A 31 -10.61 -0.85 -14.94
N ILE A 32 -11.01 0.07 -14.04
CA ILE A 32 -10.37 0.15 -12.71
C ILE A 32 -10.72 -1.07 -11.84
N TYR A 33 -11.96 -1.54 -11.86
CA TYR A 33 -12.33 -2.76 -11.13
C TYR A 33 -11.58 -3.97 -11.65
N PHE A 34 -11.40 -4.08 -12.97
CA PHE A 34 -10.59 -5.13 -13.58
C PHE A 34 -9.13 -5.06 -13.13
N MET A 35 -8.51 -3.87 -13.08
CA MET A 35 -7.16 -3.69 -12.56
C MET A 35 -7.06 -4.11 -11.08
N LEU A 36 -8.00 -3.66 -10.23
CA LEU A 36 -8.03 -3.97 -8.80
C LEU A 36 -8.20 -5.47 -8.54
N LEU A 37 -9.18 -6.11 -9.19
CA LEU A 37 -9.44 -7.54 -9.06
C LEU A 37 -8.30 -8.38 -9.65
N GLY A 38 -7.72 -7.95 -10.76
CA GLY A 38 -6.56 -8.59 -11.39
C GLY A 38 -5.34 -8.58 -10.48
N VAL A 39 -4.97 -7.41 -9.92
CA VAL A 39 -3.86 -7.31 -8.96
C VAL A 39 -4.16 -8.06 -7.67
N GLY A 40 -5.38 -7.95 -7.13
CA GLY A 40 -5.80 -8.71 -5.95
C GLY A 40 -5.68 -10.22 -6.15
N SER A 41 -6.12 -10.72 -7.30
CA SER A 41 -6.00 -12.13 -7.68
C SER A 41 -4.54 -12.56 -7.86
N LEU A 42 -3.68 -11.71 -8.44
CA LEU A 42 -2.24 -11.97 -8.53
C LEU A 42 -1.58 -12.09 -7.15
N VAL A 43 -1.94 -11.21 -6.21
CA VAL A 43 -1.43 -11.24 -4.83
C VAL A 43 -1.91 -12.47 -4.06
N ILE A 44 -3.17 -12.86 -4.23
CA ILE A 44 -3.69 -14.09 -3.60
C ILE A 44 -3.02 -15.32 -4.21
N LEU A 45 -2.98 -15.41 -5.54
CA LEU A 45 -2.38 -16.54 -6.26
C LEU A 45 -0.88 -16.66 -5.99
N SER A 46 -0.16 -15.55 -5.78
CA SER A 46 1.26 -15.60 -5.42
C SER A 46 1.50 -16.33 -4.10
N THR A 47 0.56 -16.30 -3.17
CA THR A 47 0.66 -17.05 -1.89
C THR A 47 0.67 -18.56 -2.15
N PHE A 48 -0.15 -19.03 -3.09
CA PHE A 48 -0.22 -20.46 -3.45
C PHE A 48 0.91 -20.88 -4.40
N MET A 49 1.33 -20.01 -5.33
CA MET A 49 2.42 -20.31 -6.26
C MET A 49 3.80 -20.25 -5.59
N ALA A 50 4.01 -19.34 -4.63
CA ALA A 50 5.23 -19.26 -3.84
C ALA A 50 5.44 -20.52 -2.98
N TYR A 51 4.36 -21.19 -2.56
CA TYR A 51 4.44 -22.49 -1.90
C TYR A 51 5.06 -23.57 -2.81
N ARG A 52 4.89 -23.45 -4.14
CA ARG A 52 5.40 -24.43 -5.12
C ARG A 52 6.72 -24.04 -5.78
N SER A 53 7.06 -22.75 -5.82
CA SER A 53 8.22 -22.22 -6.52
C SER A 53 9.33 -21.83 -5.54
N GLN A 54 10.41 -22.62 -5.48
CA GLN A 54 11.58 -22.37 -4.63
C GLN A 54 12.50 -21.21 -5.13
N ARG A 55 11.95 -20.24 -5.88
CA ARG A 55 12.76 -19.10 -6.37
C ARG A 55 12.75 -17.92 -5.40
N LYS A 56 13.97 -17.47 -5.08
CA LYS A 56 14.55 -16.17 -4.64
C LYS A 56 13.79 -15.16 -3.77
N ARG A 57 12.49 -15.27 -3.50
CA ARG A 57 11.79 -14.68 -2.35
C ARG A 57 10.29 -14.92 -2.55
N PRO A 58 9.60 -15.61 -1.63
CA PRO A 58 8.16 -15.71 -1.71
C PRO A 58 7.56 -14.29 -1.61
N VAL A 59 6.72 -13.91 -2.58
CA VAL A 59 5.89 -12.71 -2.45
C VAL A 59 4.87 -13.01 -1.36
N ILE A 60 5.16 -12.55 -0.14
CA ILE A 60 4.26 -12.71 0.99
C ILE A 60 3.15 -11.68 0.78
N ALA A 61 1.96 -12.16 0.43
CA ALA A 61 0.78 -11.31 0.19
C ALA A 61 0.53 -10.32 1.33
N VAL A 62 0.83 -10.70 2.58
CA VAL A 62 0.70 -9.83 3.76
C VAL A 62 1.56 -8.57 3.62
N PHE A 63 2.79 -8.66 3.14
CA PHE A 63 3.65 -7.47 2.96
C PHE A 63 3.12 -6.56 1.85
N VAL A 64 2.69 -7.15 0.73
CA VAL A 64 2.10 -6.40 -0.38
C VAL A 64 0.82 -5.67 0.06
N LEU A 65 -0.07 -6.36 0.77
CA LEU A 65 -1.31 -5.77 1.29
C LEU A 65 -1.01 -4.71 2.35
N LYS A 66 -0.08 -4.96 3.28
CA LYS A 66 0.36 -3.97 4.27
C LYS A 66 0.86 -2.68 3.59
N ARG A 67 1.69 -2.81 2.55
CA ARG A 67 2.18 -1.68 1.74
C ARG A 67 1.03 -0.93 1.08
N TYR A 68 0.17 -1.66 0.37
CA TYR A 68 -0.95 -1.12 -0.36
C TYR A 68 -1.88 -0.33 0.57
N PHE A 69 -2.36 -0.93 1.65
CA PHE A 69 -3.32 -0.29 2.55
C PHE A 69 -2.71 0.88 3.33
N LYS A 70 -1.45 0.79 3.78
CA LYS A 70 -0.80 1.93 4.45
C LYS A 70 -0.67 3.14 3.52
N THR A 71 -0.24 2.92 2.30
CA THR A 71 -0.12 3.98 1.29
C THR A 71 -1.51 4.54 0.96
N LEU A 72 -2.49 3.67 0.78
CA LEU A 72 -3.86 4.06 0.50
C LEU A 72 -4.46 4.92 1.62
N ILE A 73 -4.25 4.56 2.89
CA ILE A 73 -4.74 5.35 4.04
C ILE A 73 -4.19 6.77 3.97
N VAL A 74 -2.89 6.95 3.75
CA VAL A 74 -2.28 8.29 3.64
C VAL A 74 -2.87 9.07 2.47
N LEU A 75 -3.02 8.44 1.31
CA LEU A 75 -3.62 9.07 0.12
C LEU A 75 -5.09 9.45 0.34
N GLN A 76 -5.87 8.61 1.02
CA GLN A 76 -7.27 8.93 1.34
C GLN A 76 -7.36 10.06 2.37
N TRP A 77 -6.46 10.15 3.34
CA TRP A 77 -6.39 11.31 4.23
C TRP A 77 -6.10 12.60 3.46
N LEU A 78 -5.09 12.59 2.58
CA LEU A 78 -4.79 13.76 1.73
C LEU A 78 -6.00 14.17 0.89
N ARG A 79 -6.72 13.20 0.33
CA ARG A 79 -7.95 13.42 -0.43
C ARG A 79 -9.08 14.00 0.43
N ILE A 80 -9.34 13.43 1.60
CA ILE A 80 -10.35 13.92 2.55
C ILE A 80 -10.06 15.37 2.96
N PHE A 81 -8.81 15.67 3.33
CA PHE A 81 -8.43 17.04 3.69
C PHE A 81 -8.61 17.98 2.51
N SER A 82 -8.20 17.57 1.30
CA SER A 82 -8.42 18.38 0.10
C SER A 82 -9.89 18.70 -0.08
N PHE A 83 -10.79 17.70 -0.02
CA PHE A 83 -12.24 17.91 -0.13
C PHE A 83 -12.85 18.80 0.94
N ILE A 84 -12.30 18.82 2.15
CA ILE A 84 -12.80 19.69 3.22
C ILE A 84 -12.35 21.13 2.98
N PHE A 85 -11.13 21.33 2.47
CA PHE A 85 -10.54 22.66 2.30
C PHE A 85 -10.80 23.28 0.92
N THR A 86 -11.19 22.49 -0.08
CA THR A 86 -11.46 22.96 -1.44
C THR A 86 -12.91 22.74 -1.83
N LEU A 87 -13.49 23.77 -2.45
CA LEU A 87 -14.86 23.77 -2.94
C LEU A 87 -14.82 24.06 -4.45
N LEU A 88 -14.34 23.10 -5.23
CA LEU A 88 -14.40 23.17 -6.69
C LEU A 88 -15.68 22.49 -7.21
N PRO A 89 -16.32 23.04 -8.26
CA PRO A 89 -17.46 22.40 -8.91
C PRO A 89 -17.01 21.07 -9.54
N GLY A 90 -17.78 20.00 -9.38
CA GLY A 90 -17.49 18.72 -10.07
C GLY A 90 -17.56 18.87 -11.59
N SER A 91 -16.76 18.09 -12.32
CA SER A 91 -16.73 18.11 -13.80
C SER A 91 -17.85 17.30 -14.45
N SER A 92 -18.51 16.44 -13.69
CA SER A 92 -19.47 15.47 -14.21
C SER A 92 -20.82 16.14 -14.52
N VAL A 93 -21.41 15.72 -15.66
CA VAL A 93 -22.61 16.35 -16.22
C VAL A 93 -23.78 16.39 -15.26
N GLN A 94 -23.95 15.36 -14.42
CA GLN A 94 -25.05 15.29 -13.47
C GLN A 94 -24.98 16.37 -12.37
N CYS A 95 -23.80 16.93 -12.13
CA CYS A 95 -23.54 17.90 -11.07
C CYS A 95 -23.61 19.34 -11.54
N LEU A 96 -23.50 19.53 -12.86
CA LEU A 96 -23.53 20.84 -13.49
C LEU A 96 -24.92 21.47 -13.37
N TYR A 97 -24.91 22.79 -13.32
CA TYR A 97 -26.11 23.62 -13.32
C TYR A 97 -26.20 24.37 -14.65
N THR A 98 -27.37 24.37 -15.27
CA THR A 98 -27.65 25.14 -16.49
C THR A 98 -28.45 26.39 -16.12
N PRO A 99 -27.86 27.60 -16.22
CA PRO A 99 -28.58 28.84 -15.94
C PRO A 99 -29.72 29.07 -16.93
N THR A 100 -30.86 29.54 -16.43
CA THR A 100 -31.99 29.98 -17.26
C THR A 100 -31.63 31.27 -18.01
N GLU A 101 -32.22 31.50 -19.17
CA GLU A 101 -32.04 32.74 -19.96
C GLU A 101 -32.27 34.02 -19.14
N GLU A 102 -33.24 34.01 -18.22
CA GLU A 102 -33.51 35.12 -17.30
C GLU A 102 -32.33 35.39 -16.35
N GLN A 103 -31.64 34.34 -15.89
CA GLN A 103 -30.48 34.46 -15.01
C GLN A 103 -29.23 34.92 -15.76
N LEU A 104 -29.10 34.55 -17.04
CA LEU A 104 -28.01 35.01 -17.91
C LEU A 104 -28.15 36.51 -18.24
N GLN A 105 -29.39 37.01 -18.32
CA GLN A 105 -29.68 38.43 -18.57
C GLN A 105 -29.73 39.27 -17.28
N GLY A 106 -29.84 38.62 -16.12
CA GLY A 106 -29.86 39.25 -14.80
C GLY A 106 -28.48 39.72 -14.31
N PRO A 107 -28.42 40.32 -13.11
CA PRO A 107 -27.15 40.76 -12.53
C PRO A 107 -26.31 39.55 -12.11
N ALA A 108 -25.01 39.59 -12.41
CA ALA A 108 -24.07 38.51 -12.10
C ALA A 108 -23.99 38.16 -10.60
N SER A 109 -24.37 39.10 -9.71
CA SER A 109 -24.48 38.86 -8.27
C SER A 109 -25.41 37.69 -7.93
N ASP A 110 -26.48 37.51 -8.71
CA ASP A 110 -27.51 36.52 -8.42
C ASP A 110 -27.00 35.11 -8.71
N LEU A 111 -26.14 34.94 -9.72
CA LEU A 111 -25.45 33.68 -9.99
C LEU A 111 -24.33 33.38 -8.98
N LEU A 112 -23.61 34.42 -8.56
CA LEU A 112 -22.46 34.27 -7.65
C LEU A 112 -22.89 33.98 -6.21
N GLN A 113 -23.95 34.65 -5.73
CA GLN A 113 -24.36 34.62 -4.32
C GLN A 113 -25.70 33.91 -4.11
N GLY A 114 -26.57 33.86 -5.11
CA GLY A 114 -27.87 33.24 -5.02
C GLY A 114 -27.80 31.71 -4.93
N GLN A 115 -28.80 31.12 -4.29
CA GLN A 115 -29.01 29.68 -4.34
C GLN A 115 -29.44 29.29 -5.76
N ALA A 116 -28.89 28.20 -6.30
CA ALA A 116 -29.29 27.69 -7.61
C ALA A 116 -30.76 27.19 -7.57
N PRO A 117 -31.66 27.77 -8.38
CA PRO A 117 -33.03 27.26 -8.54
C PRO A 117 -33.07 25.80 -8.97
N SER A 118 -34.16 25.09 -8.66
CA SER A 118 -34.32 23.69 -9.03
C SER A 118 -34.46 23.45 -10.54
N GLU A 119 -34.94 24.46 -11.27
CA GLU A 119 -35.25 24.37 -12.71
C GLU A 119 -34.01 24.12 -13.59
N GLY A 120 -32.83 24.57 -13.17
CA GLY A 120 -31.58 24.38 -13.91
C GLY A 120 -30.78 23.14 -13.52
N ASN A 121 -31.34 22.26 -12.68
CA ASN A 121 -30.68 21.01 -12.29
C ASN A 121 -30.73 19.99 -13.43
N SER A 122 -29.68 19.16 -13.55
CA SER A 122 -29.71 18.01 -14.46
C SER A 122 -30.76 16.98 -14.02
N GLU A 123 -31.26 16.16 -14.96
CA GLU A 123 -32.20 15.07 -14.65
C GLU A 123 -31.61 14.01 -13.71
N LEU A 124 -30.28 13.91 -13.65
CA LEU A 124 -29.54 12.98 -12.81
C LEU A 124 -29.09 13.60 -11.47
N TRP A 125 -29.49 14.85 -11.20
CA TRP A 125 -29.18 15.53 -9.96
C TRP A 125 -30.02 14.95 -8.81
N ALA A 126 -29.38 14.13 -7.99
CA ALA A 126 -30.00 13.52 -6.82
C ALA A 126 -29.17 13.85 -5.57
N PRO A 127 -29.35 15.02 -4.93
CA PRO A 127 -28.67 15.34 -3.68
C PRO A 127 -29.19 14.44 -2.54
N PRO A 128 -28.39 14.17 -1.49
CA PRO A 128 -28.88 13.46 -0.32
C PRO A 128 -29.90 14.33 0.44
N GLU A 129 -31.06 13.78 0.76
CA GLU A 129 -32.14 14.51 1.47
C GLU A 129 -32.19 14.16 2.96
N THR A 130 -31.76 12.95 3.30
CA THR A 130 -31.86 12.43 4.68
C THR A 130 -30.48 12.13 5.27
N LEU A 131 -30.38 12.14 6.61
CA LEU A 131 -29.18 11.67 7.32
C LEU A 131 -28.86 10.21 6.98
N TYR A 132 -29.89 9.39 6.72
CA TYR A 132 -29.71 8.02 6.27
C TYR A 132 -29.00 7.96 4.92
N ASP A 133 -29.40 8.81 3.97
CA ASP A 133 -28.70 8.92 2.68
C ASP A 133 -27.26 9.36 2.88
N ILE A 134 -27.00 10.33 3.75
CA ILE A 134 -25.63 10.81 4.00
C ILE A 134 -24.73 9.68 4.56
N LEU A 135 -25.26 8.83 5.44
CA LEU A 135 -24.47 7.79 6.12
C LEU A 135 -24.35 6.48 5.33
N PHE A 136 -25.36 6.12 4.54
CA PHE A 136 -25.45 4.80 3.92
C PHE A 136 -25.52 4.82 2.38
N ARG A 137 -25.63 5.99 1.74
CA ARG A 137 -25.60 6.07 0.28
C ARG A 137 -24.19 5.80 -0.23
N ILE A 138 -24.00 4.63 -0.83
CA ILE A 138 -22.79 4.26 -1.54
C ILE A 138 -23.01 4.56 -3.02
N ASP A 139 -22.47 5.69 -3.46
CA ASP A 139 -22.53 6.11 -4.86
C ASP A 139 -21.11 6.31 -5.42
N PRO A 140 -20.53 5.28 -6.04
CA PRO A 140 -19.18 5.35 -6.57
C PRO A 140 -19.08 6.06 -7.93
N ALA A 141 -20.22 6.29 -8.61
CA ALA A 141 -20.22 6.70 -10.02
C ALA A 141 -20.83 8.10 -10.23
N THR A 142 -21.93 8.43 -9.53
CA THR A 142 -22.70 9.66 -9.76
C THR A 142 -22.47 10.75 -8.70
N GLY A 143 -21.42 10.62 -7.88
CA GLY A 143 -21.04 11.64 -6.90
C GLY A 143 -20.69 13.00 -7.52
N CYS A 144 -21.03 14.08 -6.81
CA CYS A 144 -20.87 15.48 -7.22
C CYS A 144 -19.89 16.31 -6.40
N GLY A 145 -19.03 15.66 -5.61
CA GLY A 145 -18.03 16.36 -4.82
C GLY A 145 -16.95 17.01 -5.67
N ASP A 146 -16.16 17.89 -5.04
CA ASP A 146 -14.80 18.20 -5.50
C ASP A 146 -14.07 16.87 -5.70
N LEU A 147 -13.26 16.75 -6.75
CA LEU A 147 -12.58 15.51 -7.10
C LEU A 147 -11.06 15.68 -7.18
N MET A 148 -10.52 16.74 -6.58
CA MET A 148 -9.11 16.87 -6.24
C MET A 148 -8.59 15.53 -5.68
N PHE A 149 -7.64 14.93 -6.40
CA PHE A 149 -7.23 13.54 -6.28
C PHE A 149 -8.26 12.51 -6.77
N SER A 150 -8.20 12.22 -8.08
CA SER A 150 -9.01 11.18 -8.70
C SER A 150 -8.77 9.81 -8.06
N SER A 151 -9.82 9.18 -7.52
CA SER A 151 -9.75 7.84 -6.93
C SER A 151 -9.36 6.78 -7.94
N HIS A 152 -9.92 6.83 -9.16
CA HIS A 152 -9.57 5.89 -10.23
C HIS A 152 -8.07 5.94 -10.51
N THR A 153 -7.52 7.15 -10.58
CA THR A 153 -6.10 7.36 -10.82
C THR A 153 -5.26 6.92 -9.63
N ILE A 154 -5.67 7.22 -8.39
CA ILE A 154 -4.99 6.74 -7.17
C ILE A 154 -4.89 5.22 -7.18
N PHE A 155 -6.01 4.52 -7.34
CA PHE A 155 -6.06 3.07 -7.32
C PHE A 155 -5.26 2.46 -8.48
N ALA A 156 -5.39 3.00 -9.69
CA ALA A 156 -4.68 2.49 -10.87
C ALA A 156 -3.16 2.65 -10.74
N VAL A 157 -2.68 3.83 -10.35
CA VAL A 157 -1.25 4.09 -10.17
C VAL A 157 -0.71 3.22 -9.05
N LEU A 158 -1.42 3.08 -7.93
CA LEU A 158 -1.00 2.21 -6.83
C LEU A 158 -0.92 0.74 -7.28
N CYS A 159 -1.88 0.25 -8.09
CA CYS A 159 -1.82 -1.07 -8.72
C CYS A 159 -0.57 -1.23 -9.59
N VAL A 160 -0.24 -0.23 -10.43
CA VAL A 160 0.97 -0.24 -11.25
C VAL A 160 2.22 -0.34 -10.38
N MET A 161 2.35 0.50 -9.34
CA MET A 161 3.50 0.49 -8.43
C MET A 161 3.68 -0.87 -7.75
N ILE A 162 2.60 -1.45 -7.23
CA ILE A 162 2.62 -2.80 -6.61
C ILE A 162 3.08 -3.87 -7.61
N VAL A 163 2.56 -3.86 -8.84
CA VAL A 163 2.96 -4.84 -9.86
C VAL A 163 4.42 -4.66 -10.24
N TRP A 164 4.90 -3.42 -10.35
CA TRP A 164 6.26 -3.12 -10.72
C TRP A 164 7.29 -3.53 -9.66
N ASP A 165 6.97 -3.37 -8.39
CA ASP A 165 7.87 -3.71 -7.29
C ASP A 165 7.88 -5.20 -6.94
N TYR A 166 6.69 -5.82 -6.84
CA TYR A 166 6.59 -7.16 -6.26
C TYR A 166 6.57 -8.28 -7.30
N PHE A 167 6.21 -8.00 -8.56
CA PHE A 167 6.04 -9.06 -9.57
C PHE A 167 7.14 -8.98 -10.64
N PRO A 168 7.89 -10.06 -10.90
CA PRO A 168 9.02 -10.02 -11.85
C PRO A 168 8.58 -10.13 -13.33
N TYR A 169 7.31 -10.42 -13.60
CA TYR A 169 6.82 -10.72 -14.94
C TYR A 169 6.66 -9.46 -15.80
N LYS A 170 7.54 -9.30 -16.81
CA LYS A 170 7.53 -8.15 -17.73
C LYS A 170 6.19 -7.96 -18.44
N GLY A 171 5.53 -9.05 -18.84
CA GLY A 171 4.22 -8.99 -19.51
C GLY A 171 3.13 -8.38 -18.62
N THR A 172 3.09 -8.75 -17.33
CA THR A 172 2.15 -8.18 -16.36
C THR A 172 2.43 -6.69 -16.12
N LYS A 173 3.71 -6.30 -16.01
CA LYS A 173 4.10 -4.88 -15.91
C LYS A 173 3.66 -4.07 -17.13
N ALA A 174 3.89 -4.58 -18.33
CA ALA A 174 3.47 -3.94 -19.56
C ALA A 174 1.93 -3.82 -19.65
N ALA A 175 1.21 -4.89 -19.31
CA ALA A 175 -0.26 -4.91 -19.36
C ALA A 175 -0.87 -3.91 -18.38
N ILE A 176 -0.40 -3.86 -17.12
CA ILE A 176 -0.94 -2.91 -16.13
C ILE A 176 -0.59 -1.46 -16.46
N SER A 177 0.61 -1.21 -16.98
CA SER A 177 1.02 0.13 -17.42
C SER A 177 0.22 0.59 -18.65
N ALA A 178 -0.07 -0.31 -19.60
CA ALA A 178 -0.94 -0.02 -20.73
C ALA A 178 -2.39 0.26 -20.29
N ALA A 179 -2.90 -0.48 -19.29
CA ALA A 179 -4.22 -0.23 -18.71
C ALA A 179 -4.28 1.17 -18.06
N LEU A 180 -3.25 1.60 -17.33
CA LEU A 180 -3.16 2.96 -16.80
C LEU A 180 -3.11 4.01 -17.92
N ALA A 181 -2.28 3.79 -18.95
CA ALA A 181 -2.16 4.70 -20.10
C ALA A 181 -3.48 4.85 -20.86
N LEU A 182 -4.32 3.81 -20.89
CA LEU A 182 -5.66 3.85 -21.45
C LEU A 182 -6.67 4.51 -20.50
N LEU A 183 -6.57 4.27 -19.19
CA LEU A 183 -7.49 4.81 -18.19
C LEU A 183 -7.45 6.34 -18.15
N VAL A 184 -6.27 6.97 -18.19
CA VAL A 184 -6.08 8.42 -18.08
C VAL A 184 -6.88 9.24 -19.12
N PRO A 185 -6.74 9.00 -20.44
CA PRO A 185 -7.54 9.74 -21.42
C PRO A 185 -9.04 9.41 -21.31
N LEU A 186 -9.40 8.18 -20.93
CA LEU A 186 -10.81 7.80 -20.76
C LEU A 186 -11.47 8.47 -19.56
N THR A 187 -10.77 8.67 -18.44
CA THR A 187 -11.31 9.39 -17.27
C THR A 187 -11.55 10.87 -17.58
N LEU A 188 -10.67 11.49 -18.37
CA LEU A 188 -10.84 12.86 -18.85
C LEU A 188 -11.95 12.99 -19.91
N ALA A 189 -12.00 12.05 -20.86
CA ALA A 189 -13.01 12.04 -21.92
C ALA A 189 -14.43 11.74 -21.38
N SER A 190 -14.55 10.96 -20.31
CA SER A 190 -15.82 10.74 -19.59
C SER A 190 -16.26 11.92 -18.70
N ARG A 191 -15.44 13.00 -18.64
CA ARG A 191 -15.69 14.20 -17.81
C ARG A 191 -15.91 13.88 -16.34
N LYS A 192 -15.35 12.75 -15.87
CA LYS A 192 -15.48 12.34 -14.47
C LYS A 192 -14.56 13.14 -13.55
N HIS A 193 -13.45 13.63 -14.08
CA HIS A 193 -12.44 14.39 -13.34
C HIS A 193 -11.87 15.50 -14.22
N TYR A 194 -11.40 16.58 -13.59
CA TYR A 194 -10.56 17.54 -14.30
C TYR A 194 -9.16 16.98 -14.52
N THR A 195 -8.45 17.56 -15.48
CA THR A 195 -7.04 17.29 -15.73
C THR A 195 -6.20 17.46 -14.48
N VAL A 196 -6.42 18.54 -13.74
CA VAL A 196 -5.67 18.81 -12.51
C VAL A 196 -5.79 17.65 -11.51
N ASP A 197 -6.97 17.04 -11.38
CA ASP A 197 -7.20 15.92 -10.45
C ASP A 197 -6.42 14.67 -10.86
N VAL A 198 -6.42 14.37 -12.16
CA VAL A 198 -5.77 13.18 -12.72
C VAL A 198 -4.25 13.34 -12.67
N PHE A 199 -3.73 14.47 -13.14
CA PHE A 199 -2.28 14.73 -13.15
C PHE A 199 -1.72 14.83 -11.73
N THR A 200 -2.45 15.47 -10.81
CA THR A 200 -2.06 15.52 -9.39
C THR A 200 -1.92 14.12 -8.81
N SER A 201 -2.89 13.23 -9.06
CA SER A 201 -2.78 11.83 -8.63
C SER A 201 -1.61 11.09 -9.31
N LEU A 202 -1.30 11.36 -10.58
CA LEU A 202 -0.20 10.70 -11.29
C LEU A 202 1.18 10.96 -10.67
N TYR A 203 1.42 12.13 -10.06
CA TYR A 203 2.71 12.40 -9.40
C TYR A 203 2.66 12.28 -7.88
N VAL A 204 1.55 12.59 -7.20
CA VAL A 204 1.48 12.47 -5.74
C VAL A 204 1.50 11.01 -5.30
N VAL A 205 0.82 10.12 -6.02
CA VAL A 205 0.73 8.70 -5.63
C VAL A 205 2.12 8.03 -5.64
N PRO A 206 2.96 8.15 -6.70
CA PRO A 206 4.31 7.62 -6.67
C PRO A 206 5.18 8.27 -5.58
N ILE A 207 5.09 9.58 -5.37
CA ILE A 207 5.85 10.28 -4.32
C ILE A 207 5.50 9.73 -2.94
N VAL A 208 4.21 9.61 -2.62
CA VAL A 208 3.75 9.07 -1.34
C VAL A 208 4.13 7.60 -1.21
N TYR A 209 4.00 6.82 -2.29
CA TYR A 209 4.39 5.42 -2.29
C TYR A 209 5.89 5.24 -1.96
N GLU A 210 6.77 6.00 -2.62
CA GLU A 210 8.22 5.96 -2.35
C GLU A 210 8.56 6.51 -0.95
N LEU A 211 7.90 7.59 -0.51
CA LEU A 211 8.07 8.08 0.85
C LEU A 211 7.70 7.02 1.89
N MET A 212 6.60 6.30 1.66
CA MET A 212 6.15 5.23 2.54
C MET A 212 7.13 4.04 2.50
N ARG A 213 7.71 3.74 1.34
CA ARG A 213 8.76 2.73 1.18
C ARG A 213 10.01 3.09 1.97
N LEU A 214 10.44 4.35 1.93
CA LEU A 214 11.59 4.86 2.70
C LEU A 214 11.31 4.88 4.21
N LYS A 215 10.12 5.32 4.62
CA LYS A 215 9.77 5.46 6.05
C LYS A 215 9.43 4.16 6.75
N MET A 216 8.88 3.20 6.00
CA MET A 216 8.53 1.88 6.52
C MET A 216 9.00 0.87 5.49
N PRO A 217 10.21 0.33 5.55
CA PRO A 217 10.67 -0.68 4.60
C PRO A 217 9.86 -1.98 4.72
N ASP A 218 9.82 -2.79 3.65
CA ASP A 218 9.17 -4.12 3.66
C ASP A 218 9.98 -5.19 4.39
N THR A 219 11.17 -4.83 4.87
CA THR A 219 12.04 -5.75 5.61
C THR A 219 11.89 -5.45 7.10
N ASP A 220 11.63 -6.48 7.89
CA ASP A 220 11.69 -6.37 9.35
C ASP A 220 13.14 -6.00 9.77
N THR A 221 13.32 -5.24 10.84
CA THR A 221 14.67 -4.94 11.35
C THR A 221 15.30 -6.19 11.94
N ALA A 222 16.63 -6.24 12.05
CA ALA A 222 17.36 -7.36 12.64
C ALA A 222 16.89 -7.57 14.08
N GLU A 223 16.68 -6.47 14.82
CA GLU A 223 16.14 -6.48 16.17
C GLU A 223 14.69 -6.99 16.24
N GLU A 224 13.81 -6.56 15.34
CA GLU A 224 12.42 -7.04 15.31
C GLU A 224 12.37 -8.52 14.93
N MET A 225 13.24 -8.96 14.01
CA MET A 225 13.39 -10.36 13.65
C MET A 225 13.99 -11.20 14.78
N GLN A 226 14.95 -10.68 15.52
CA GLN A 226 15.50 -11.34 16.70
C GLN A 226 14.45 -11.48 17.79
N HIS A 227 13.71 -10.41 18.10
CA HIS A 227 12.69 -10.42 19.15
C HIS A 227 11.48 -11.29 18.79
N ARG A 228 10.98 -11.23 17.55
CA ARG A 228 9.76 -11.96 17.14
C ARG A 228 10.04 -13.40 16.75
N TYR A 229 11.20 -13.69 16.16
CA TYR A 229 11.51 -14.99 15.56
C TYR A 229 12.77 -15.65 16.12
N GLY A 230 13.51 -14.99 17.02
CA GLY A 230 14.78 -15.52 17.54
C GLY A 230 15.89 -15.58 16.50
N LEU A 231 15.80 -14.81 15.42
CA LEU A 231 16.77 -14.80 14.32
C LEU A 231 17.91 -13.83 14.65
N VAL A 232 19.15 -14.34 14.72
CA VAL A 232 20.34 -13.51 14.92
C VAL A 232 21.14 -13.50 13.64
N PHE A 233 21.35 -12.32 13.07
CA PHE A 233 22.15 -12.14 11.86
C PHE A 233 23.62 -11.95 12.23
N GLN A 234 24.53 -12.64 11.55
CA GLN A 234 25.98 -12.52 11.71
C GLN A 234 26.67 -12.43 10.34
N THR A 235 27.72 -11.63 10.29
CA THR A 235 28.62 -11.56 9.13
C THR A 235 29.78 -12.50 9.37
N ASP A 236 29.92 -13.51 8.51
CA ASP A 236 31.05 -14.44 8.59
C ASP A 236 32.29 -13.75 7.98
N LYS A 237 33.22 -13.36 8.85
CA LYS A 237 34.45 -12.66 8.44
C LYS A 237 35.45 -13.58 7.76
N GLU A 238 35.34 -14.90 7.94
CA GLU A 238 36.31 -15.86 7.40
C GLU A 238 36.02 -16.24 5.95
N ASP A 239 34.78 -16.11 5.48
CA ASP A 239 34.32 -16.66 4.20
C ASP A 239 33.89 -15.59 3.17
N ASN A 240 34.56 -14.43 3.15
CA ASN A 240 34.36 -13.32 2.20
C ASN A 240 32.90 -12.82 2.12
N LEU A 241 32.47 -12.06 3.14
CA LEU A 241 31.20 -11.30 3.15
C LEU A 241 29.92 -12.16 3.02
N LYS A 242 29.98 -13.44 3.42
CA LYS A 242 28.77 -14.26 3.51
C LYS A 242 28.03 -13.97 4.81
N TYR A 243 26.72 -13.83 4.70
CA TYR A 243 25.85 -13.58 5.83
C TYR A 243 25.26 -14.91 6.32
N ALA A 244 25.15 -15.05 7.63
CA ALA A 244 24.48 -16.18 8.25
C ALA A 244 23.36 -15.69 9.17
N VAL A 245 22.26 -16.43 9.21
CA VAL A 245 21.22 -16.27 10.22
C VAL A 245 21.28 -17.47 11.16
N ILE A 246 21.33 -17.20 12.46
CA ILE A 246 21.31 -18.21 13.52
C ILE A 246 19.88 -18.33 14.02
N VAL A 247 19.37 -19.56 14.03
CA VAL A 247 18.05 -19.91 14.58
C VAL A 247 18.25 -20.99 15.63
N GLY A 248 18.11 -20.63 16.90
CA GLY A 248 18.49 -21.51 18.01
C GLY A 248 19.99 -21.82 17.97
N ASN A 249 20.35 -23.10 17.78
CA ASN A 249 21.75 -23.57 17.73
C ASN A 249 22.25 -23.89 16.31
N GLN A 250 21.51 -23.53 15.26
CA GLN A 250 21.88 -23.81 13.88
C GLN A 250 22.14 -22.51 13.11
N SER A 251 23.20 -22.47 12.30
CA SER A 251 23.52 -21.36 11.41
C SER A 251 23.15 -21.69 9.96
N PHE A 252 22.51 -20.74 9.29
CA PHE A 252 22.09 -20.87 7.89
C PHE A 252 22.68 -19.74 7.06
N ARG A 253 23.28 -20.09 5.93
CA ARG A 253 23.80 -19.11 4.97
C ARG A 253 22.64 -18.43 4.27
N ILE A 254 22.70 -17.10 4.23
CA ILE A 254 21.72 -16.25 3.56
C ILE A 254 22.43 -15.28 2.61
N ASN A 255 21.72 -14.85 1.58
CA ASN A 255 22.23 -13.87 0.63
C ASN A 255 22.02 -12.45 1.18
N GLU A 256 22.84 -11.50 0.74
CA GLU A 256 22.77 -10.07 1.12
C GLU A 256 21.38 -9.48 0.93
N ASP A 257 20.68 -9.94 -0.10
CA ASP A 257 19.37 -9.44 -0.43
C ASP A 257 18.37 -9.77 0.72
N GLN A 258 18.52 -10.93 1.37
CA GLN A 258 17.69 -11.42 2.48
C GLN A 258 17.98 -10.76 3.82
N LEU A 259 19.01 -9.90 3.89
CA LEU A 259 19.33 -9.21 5.12
C LEU A 259 18.24 -8.23 5.54
N PRO A 260 18.05 -8.06 6.86
CA PRO A 260 17.32 -6.94 7.43
C PRO A 260 17.79 -5.60 6.86
N ALA A 261 16.89 -4.62 6.77
CA ALA A 261 17.21 -3.32 6.18
C ALA A 261 18.32 -2.59 6.95
N ASP A 262 18.33 -2.70 8.28
CA ASP A 262 19.32 -2.16 9.23
C ASP A 262 20.65 -2.93 9.22
N PHE A 263 20.68 -4.16 8.71
CA PHE A 263 21.91 -4.97 8.62
C PHE A 263 22.72 -4.68 7.34
N LYS A 264 22.14 -3.93 6.40
CA LYS A 264 22.79 -3.52 5.13
C LYS A 264 23.62 -2.25 5.28
N GLU A 265 23.40 -1.48 6.34
CA GLU A 265 24.32 -0.41 6.69
C GLU A 265 25.56 -1.06 7.34
N PRO A 266 26.79 -0.76 6.87
CA PRO A 266 27.99 -1.24 7.52
C PRO A 266 28.05 -0.61 8.91
N ALA A 267 27.45 -1.29 9.87
CA ALA A 267 27.53 -0.91 11.25
C ALA A 267 28.97 -1.14 11.69
N ASP A 268 29.71 -0.05 11.89
CA ASP A 268 30.93 0.02 12.73
C ASP A 268 30.64 -0.34 14.21
N LEU A 269 29.53 -1.03 14.49
CA LEU A 269 29.15 -1.53 15.80
C LEU A 269 29.72 -2.94 15.98
N THR A 270 30.97 -2.98 16.42
CA THR A 270 31.52 -4.13 17.14
C THR A 270 30.66 -4.41 18.38
N PHE A 271 29.65 -5.27 18.21
CA PHE A 271 28.94 -5.86 19.34
C PHE A 271 29.85 -6.93 19.95
N THR A 272 30.57 -6.56 21.02
CA THR A 272 31.21 -7.54 21.89
C THR A 272 30.13 -8.35 22.58
N LEU A 273 29.96 -9.60 22.17
CA LEU A 273 29.19 -10.57 22.95
C LEU A 273 29.73 -10.59 24.38
N PRO A 274 28.88 -10.62 25.42
CA PRO A 274 29.34 -10.80 26.78
C PRO A 274 30.06 -12.14 26.90
N SER A 275 31.38 -12.07 27.07
CA SER A 275 32.25 -13.20 27.40
C SER A 275 31.81 -13.77 28.74
N GLY A 276 31.00 -14.83 28.72
CA GLY A 276 30.59 -15.47 29.96
C GLY A 276 29.66 -16.65 29.79
N SER A 277 30.14 -17.75 29.20
CA SER A 277 29.74 -19.11 29.55
C SER A 277 30.66 -20.12 28.83
N PRO A 278 31.41 -20.98 29.55
CA PRO A 278 32.25 -21.99 28.93
C PRO A 278 31.38 -23.10 28.37
N LEU A 279 31.20 -23.14 27.04
CA LEU A 279 30.69 -24.33 26.36
C LEU A 279 31.79 -25.41 26.37
N HIS A 280 31.43 -26.58 26.89
CA HIS A 280 32.25 -27.78 26.91
C HIS A 280 32.83 -28.09 25.52
N LYS A 281 34.15 -27.98 25.38
CA LYS A 281 34.91 -28.47 24.22
C LYS A 281 34.86 -30.00 24.20
N GLY A 282 33.97 -30.57 23.40
CA GLY A 282 34.11 -31.94 22.91
C GLY A 282 35.30 -32.00 21.95
N LYS A 283 36.29 -32.85 22.24
CA LYS A 283 37.43 -33.13 21.37
C LYS A 283 36.96 -33.77 20.07
N SER A 284 37.20 -33.13 18.93
CA SER A 284 37.21 -33.75 17.61
C SER A 284 38.62 -33.63 17.00
N GLY A 285 39.10 -34.74 16.44
CA GLY A 285 40.44 -34.87 15.86
C GLY A 285 40.59 -34.18 14.50
N PRO A 286 41.82 -34.17 13.95
CA PRO A 286 42.12 -33.46 12.72
C PRO A 286 41.71 -34.31 11.51
N GLY A 287 40.66 -33.90 10.82
CA GLY A 287 40.26 -34.43 9.52
C GLY A 287 39.85 -33.26 8.64
N GLY A 288 40.70 -32.91 7.66
CA GLY A 288 40.37 -31.95 6.63
C GLY A 288 39.20 -32.48 5.80
N GLY A 289 38.12 -31.71 5.73
CA GLY A 289 36.95 -31.98 4.91
C GLY A 289 36.24 -30.68 4.63
N GLY A 290 35.98 -30.41 3.34
CA GLY A 290 35.23 -29.24 2.90
C GLY A 290 33.89 -29.13 3.61
N PHE A 291 33.54 -27.90 4.00
CA PHE A 291 32.32 -27.59 4.74
C PHE A 291 31.11 -27.58 3.77
N ASP A 292 30.60 -28.77 3.44
CA ASP A 292 29.30 -28.95 2.81
C ASP A 292 28.21 -28.84 3.88
N GLY A 293 27.91 -27.59 4.28
CA GLY A 293 26.75 -27.28 5.11
C GLY A 293 25.44 -27.49 4.34
N PRO A 294 24.39 -28.04 4.96
CA PRO A 294 23.12 -28.26 4.29
C PRO A 294 22.46 -26.92 3.93
N TYR A 295 22.17 -26.72 2.64
CA TYR A 295 21.24 -25.68 2.21
C TYR A 295 19.85 -26.03 2.73
N ILE A 296 19.32 -25.23 3.66
CA ILE A 296 17.92 -25.40 4.05
C ILE A 296 17.01 -24.85 2.95
N HIS A 297 16.31 -25.78 2.30
CA HIS A 297 14.93 -25.56 1.89
C HIS A 297 14.05 -25.70 3.12
N LEU A 298 13.46 -24.61 3.60
CA LEU A 298 12.56 -24.59 4.76
C LEU A 298 11.40 -25.57 4.52
N ARG A 299 11.49 -26.77 5.08
CA ARG A 299 10.39 -27.73 5.15
C ARG A 299 9.58 -27.38 6.40
N LYS A 300 8.32 -26.98 6.19
CA LYS A 300 7.34 -26.74 7.26
C LYS A 300 6.95 -28.06 7.89
N ASP A 301 7.53 -28.41 9.03
CA ASP A 301 6.89 -29.33 9.97
C ASP A 301 6.87 -28.67 11.35
N THR A 302 5.65 -28.34 11.79
CA THR A 302 5.18 -27.89 13.12
C THR A 302 5.91 -26.71 13.80
N PRO A 303 5.22 -25.58 14.10
CA PRO A 303 5.83 -24.52 14.88
C PRO A 303 6.14 -25.00 16.32
N PRO A 304 7.26 -24.57 16.92
CA PRO A 304 7.53 -24.83 18.32
C PRO A 304 6.44 -24.16 19.18
N ARG A 305 5.99 -24.87 20.21
CA ARG A 305 4.96 -24.42 21.16
C ARG A 305 5.45 -23.14 21.85
N SER A 306 4.70 -22.05 21.72
CA SER A 306 4.98 -20.80 22.44
C SER A 306 4.94 -21.05 23.96
N PRO A 307 5.88 -20.49 24.74
CA PRO A 307 5.87 -20.62 26.19
C PRO A 307 4.58 -20.02 26.75
N THR A 308 3.97 -20.72 27.69
CA THR A 308 2.72 -20.27 28.31
C THR A 308 3.02 -19.29 29.44
N PHE A 309 2.07 -18.40 29.73
CA PHE A 309 2.19 -17.40 30.80
C PHE A 309 2.53 -18.02 32.19
N GLU A 310 2.16 -19.28 32.41
CA GLU A 310 2.52 -20.01 33.63
C GLU A 310 4.03 -20.30 33.77
N ASP A 311 4.75 -20.44 32.65
CA ASP A 311 6.19 -20.71 32.66
C ASP A 311 7.00 -19.50 33.13
N GLY A 312 6.44 -18.28 32.99
CA GLY A 312 7.04 -17.05 33.49
C GLY A 312 6.87 -16.83 35.00
N LEU A 313 5.79 -17.37 35.60
CA LEU A 313 5.48 -17.15 37.01
C LEU A 313 6.28 -18.04 37.97
N ARG A 314 6.76 -19.21 37.53
CA ARG A 314 7.60 -20.09 38.36
C ARG A 314 8.99 -19.54 38.67
N ASN A 315 9.48 -18.59 37.87
CA ASN A 315 10.81 -18.01 38.04
C ASN A 315 10.84 -16.75 38.90
N LEU A 316 9.70 -16.30 39.44
CA LEU A 316 9.59 -15.07 40.25
C LEU A 316 9.41 -15.32 41.76
N VAL A 317 9.47 -16.57 42.22
CA VAL A 317 9.40 -16.88 43.67
C VAL A 317 10.83 -17.01 44.24
N PRO A 318 11.28 -16.10 45.12
CA PRO A 318 12.58 -16.22 45.79
C PRO A 318 12.55 -17.41 46.74
N GLN A 319 13.53 -18.31 46.62
CA GLN A 319 13.77 -19.39 47.58
C GLN A 319 14.33 -18.78 48.87
N VAL A 320 13.53 -18.78 49.94
CA VAL A 320 13.97 -18.39 51.30
C VAL A 320 14.64 -19.61 51.94
N SER A 321 15.91 -19.46 52.31
CA SER A 321 16.68 -20.45 53.07
C SER A 321 16.24 -20.48 54.55
N PRO A 322 16.05 -21.66 55.17
CA PRO A 322 15.69 -21.74 56.58
C PRO A 322 16.89 -21.47 57.49
N GLU A 323 16.70 -20.60 58.49
CA GLU A 323 17.61 -20.31 59.60
C GLU A 323 17.84 -21.54 60.51
N GLU A 324 19.08 -21.69 60.96
CA GLU A 324 19.52 -22.60 62.03
C GLU A 324 18.96 -22.15 63.39
N SER A 325 18.29 -23.06 64.11
CA SER A 325 17.90 -22.87 65.51
C SER A 325 18.93 -23.53 66.45
N VAL A 326 19.49 -22.72 67.36
CA VAL A 326 20.00 -23.14 68.69
C VAL A 326 18.84 -23.06 69.69
#